data_AF-A0A3M1MB31-F1
#
_entry.id   AF-A0A3M1MB31-F1
#
_cell.length_a   1.000
_cell.length_b   1.000
_cell.length_c   1.000
_cell.angle_alpha   90.00
_cell.angle_beta   90.00
_cell.angle_gamma   90.00
#
_symmetry.space_group_name_H-M   'P 1'
#
loop_
_entity.id
_entity.type
_entity.pdbx_description
1 polymer ?
#
loop_
_entity_poly.entity_id
_entity_poly.type
_entity_poly.pdbx_seq_one_letter_code
_entity_poly.pdbx_strand_id
1 'polypeptide(L)' 'MPESKTTPILLYCHTQKRATHALVVLRELGYTNVWNLEGGWAAYQEWTQNNPMPTPGPTATPTEEPPSCALPPQTGGC' A
#
# COMPACT_ATOMS: atom_id res chain seq x y z
N MET A 1 6.65 -0.04 -6.77
CA MET A 1 6.89 0.29 -5.35
C MET A 1 6.89 1.80 -5.24
N PRO A 2 6.25 2.43 -4.24
CA PRO A 2 6.19 3.89 -4.14
C PRO A 2 7.58 4.52 -4.22
N GLU A 3 7.66 5.61 -4.97
CA GLU A 3 8.90 6.36 -5.23
C GLU A 3 9.37 7.09 -3.96
N SER A 4 8.41 7.58 -3.16
CA SER A 4 8.68 8.10 -1.82
C SER A 4 8.75 7.00 -0.76
N LYS A 5 9.85 7.00 0.02
CA LYS A 5 10.07 6.11 1.16
C LYS A 5 9.24 6.47 2.40
N THR A 6 8.58 7.63 2.39
CA THR A 6 7.72 8.10 3.48
C THR A 6 6.23 7.86 3.20
N THR A 7 5.88 7.33 2.04
CA THR A 7 4.48 6.99 1.72
C THR A 7 3.96 5.97 2.75
N PRO A 8 2.78 6.20 3.34
CA PRO A 8 2.18 5.27 4.28
C PRO A 8 1.83 3.95 3.59
N ILE A 9 2.35 2.83 4.10
CA ILE A 9 2.11 1.48 3.57
C ILE A 9 1.53 0.61 4.69
N LEU A 10 0.35 0.05 4.47
CA LEU A 10 -0.27 -0.95 5.35
C LEU A 10 -0.19 -2.33 4.69
N LEU A 11 0.51 -3.25 5.33
CA LEU A 11 0.59 -4.65 4.92
C LEU A 11 -0.42 -5.50 5.69
N TYR A 12 -0.98 -6.49 5.01
CA TYR A 12 -1.78 -7.52 5.66
C TYR A 12 -1.64 -8.86 4.94
N CYS A 13 -1.97 -9.94 5.65
CA CYS A 13 -2.18 -11.26 5.08
C CYS A 13 -3.30 -11.95 5.86
N HIS A 14 -3.50 -13.27 5.69
CA HIS A 14 -4.56 -13.98 6.42
C HIS A 14 -4.44 -13.87 7.95
N THR A 15 -3.25 -14.15 8.52
CA THR A 15 -2.99 -14.20 9.97
C THR A 15 -1.74 -13.41 10.38
N GLN A 16 -1.46 -12.28 9.71
CA GLN A 16 -0.29 -11.41 9.96
C GLN A 16 1.13 -11.97 9.65
N LYS A 17 1.37 -13.29 9.69
CA LYS A 17 2.72 -13.90 9.60
C LYS A 17 3.54 -13.48 8.36
N ARG A 18 2.98 -13.62 7.16
CA ARG A 18 3.67 -13.29 5.90
C ARG A 18 3.93 -11.78 5.76
N ALA A 19 2.94 -10.98 6.16
CA ALA A 19 3.06 -9.53 6.14
C ALA A 19 4.15 -9.04 7.10
N THR A 20 4.43 -9.76 8.18
CA THR A 20 5.54 -9.45 9.08
C THR A 20 6.90 -9.61 8.40
N HIS A 21 7.10 -10.68 7.62
CA HIS A 21 8.36 -10.83 6.86
C HIS A 21 8.54 -9.70 5.84
N ALA A 22 7.48 -9.34 5.11
CA ALA A 22 7.52 -8.22 4.18
C ALA A 22 7.79 -6.87 4.89
N LEU A 23 7.25 -6.68 6.09
CA LEU A 23 7.50 -5.49 6.91
C LEU A 23 8.99 -5.33 7.25
N VAL A 24 9.66 -6.43 7.65
CA VAL A 24 11.09 -6.42 7.96
C VAL A 24 11.90 -6.00 6.73
N VAL A 25 11.63 -6.64 5.59
CA VAL A 25 12.31 -6.31 4.32
C VAL A 25 12.08 -4.85 3.92
N LEU A 26 10.86 -4.32 4.07
CA LEU A 26 10.58 -2.92 3.75
C LEU A 26 11.35 -1.95 4.65
N ARG A 27 11.49 -2.27 5.95
CA ARG A 27 12.29 -1.44 6.87
C ARG A 27 13.77 -1.49 6.52
N GLU A 28 14.30 -2.65 6.13
CA GLU A 28 15.68 -2.77 5.63
C GLU A 28 15.90 -1.96 4.35
N LEU A 29 14.89 -1.88 3.48
CA LEU A 29 14.90 -1.05 2.26
C LEU A 29 14.69 0.46 2.51
N GLY A 30 14.66 0.88 3.79
CA GLY A 30 14.58 2.29 4.19
C GLY A 30 13.17 2.88 4.21
N TYR A 31 12.11 2.07 4.11
CA TYR A 31 10.75 2.57 4.30
C TYR A 31 10.49 2.81 5.79
N THR A 32 10.10 4.04 6.13
CA THR A 32 9.90 4.45 7.52
C THR A 32 8.44 4.34 7.97
N ASN A 33 7.50 4.55 7.04
CA ASN A 33 6.07 4.60 7.31
C ASN A 33 5.37 3.31 6.86
N VAL A 34 5.71 2.21 7.52
CA VAL A 34 5.22 0.86 7.19
C VAL A 34 4.57 0.22 8.42
N TRP A 35 3.34 -0.26 8.26
CA TRP A 35 2.57 -0.94 9.30
C TRP A 35 2.11 -2.31 8.83
N ASN A 36 1.84 -3.18 9.79
CA ASN A 36 1.31 -4.51 9.55
C ASN A 36 0.02 -4.67 10.35
N LEU A 37 -1.05 -5.11 9.68
CA LEU A 37 -2.35 -5.31 10.29
C LEU A 37 -2.30 -6.45 11.31
N GLU A 38 -2.60 -6.11 12.57
CA GLU A 38 -2.65 -7.09 13.65
C GLU A 38 -3.74 -8.13 13.43
N GLY A 39 -3.39 -9.41 13.61
CA GLY A 39 -4.28 -10.53 13.32
C GLY A 39 -4.62 -10.75 11.83
N GLY A 40 -4.24 -9.83 10.95
CA GLY A 40 -4.47 -9.92 9.51
C GLY A 40 -5.95 -9.83 9.14
N TRP A 41 -6.30 -10.42 8.00
CA TRP A 41 -7.65 -10.40 7.46
C TRP A 41 -8.68 -11.03 8.41
N ALA A 42 -8.30 -12.11 9.11
CA ALA A 42 -9.21 -12.78 10.05
C ALA A 42 -9.68 -11.83 11.16
N ALA A 43 -8.74 -11.11 11.80
CA ALA A 43 -9.09 -10.14 12.84
C ALA A 43 -9.86 -8.94 12.29
N TYR A 44 -9.55 -8.51 11.06
CA TYR A 44 -10.33 -7.45 10.41
C TYR A 44 -11.78 -7.87 10.15
N GLN A 45 -12.00 -9.10 9.71
CA GLN A 45 -13.34 -9.63 9.49
C GLN A 45 -14.16 -9.65 10.79
N GLU A 46 -13.55 -10.06 11.91
CA GLU A 46 -14.18 -9.98 13.23
C GLU A 46 -14.48 -8.52 13.63
N TRP A 47 -13.53 -7.61 13.38
CA TRP A 47 -13.70 -6.19 13.68
C TRP A 47 -14.88 -5.57 12.90
N THR A 48 -15.06 -5.92 11.62
CA THR A 48 -16.14 -5.39 10.77
C THR A 48 -17.54 -5.80 11.22
N GLN A 49 -17.68 -6.84 12.05
CA GLN A 49 -18.99 -7.23 12.60
C GLN A 49 -19.55 -6.17 13.55
N ASN A 50 -18.67 -5.48 14.28
CA ASN A 50 -19.03 -4.44 15.24
C ASN A 50 -18.77 -3.01 14.71
N ASN A 51 -18.07 -2.89 13.59
CA ASN A 51 -17.68 -1.63 12.97
C ASN A 51 -18.05 -1.69 11.49
N PRO A 52 -19.31 -1.36 11.13
CA PRO A 52 -19.73 -1.39 9.75
C PRO A 52 -18.88 -0.43 8.94
N MET A 53 -18.48 -0.88 7.74
CA MET A 53 -17.72 -0.04 6.84
C MET A 53 -18.52 1.23 6.51
N PRO A 54 -17.85 2.40 6.41
CA PRO A 54 -18.50 3.59 5.90
C PRO A 54 -19.17 3.25 4.56
N THR A 55 -20.41 3.70 4.36
CA THR A 55 -21.10 3.59 3.07
C THR A 55 -20.14 4.07 1.98
N PRO A 56 -19.97 3.34 0.86
CA PRO A 56 -19.09 3.78 -0.21
C PRO A 56 -19.51 5.16 -0.71
N GLY A 57 -18.89 6.22 -0.19
CA GLY A 57 -18.78 7.49 -0.88
C GLY A 57 -17.86 7.30 -2.08
N PRO A 58 -17.62 8.34 -2.91
CA PRO A 58 -16.56 8.26 -3.89
C PRO A 58 -15.26 7.99 -3.13
N THR A 59 -14.83 6.72 -3.11
CA THR A 59 -13.54 6.33 -2.58
C THR A 59 -12.57 7.23 -3.29
N ALA A 60 -11.85 8.07 -2.54
CA ALA A 60 -10.67 8.71 -3.09
C ALA A 60 -9.73 7.56 -3.44
N THR A 61 -9.86 7.05 -4.66
CA THR A 61 -8.84 6.27 -5.33
C THR A 61 -7.56 7.06 -5.09
N PRO A 62 -6.58 6.54 -4.34
CA PRO A 62 -5.27 7.18 -4.30
C PRO A 62 -4.89 7.40 -5.74
N THR A 63 -4.79 8.65 -6.18
CA THR A 63 -4.50 9.01 -7.57
C THR A 63 -3.36 8.11 -8.02
N GLU A 64 -3.64 7.19 -8.93
CA GLU A 64 -2.59 6.42 -9.60
C GLU A 64 -1.71 7.47 -10.27
N GLU A 65 -0.52 7.67 -9.70
CA GLU A 65 0.48 8.52 -10.31
C GLU A 65 0.77 7.90 -11.69
N PRO A 66 0.64 8.68 -12.78
CA PRO A 66 0.71 8.15 -14.13
C PRO A 66 2.03 7.39 -14.32
N PRO A 67 2.05 6.30 -15.10
CA PRO A 67 3.27 5.53 -15.31
C PRO A 67 4.37 6.47 -15.82
N SER A 68 5.50 6.48 -15.11
CA SER A 68 6.78 7.14 -15.43
C SER A 68 7.34 6.82 -16.84
N CYS A 69 6.60 6.09 -17.69
CA CYS A 69 6.97 5.73 -19.05
C CYS A 69 6.75 6.83 -20.10
N ALA A 70 6.28 8.04 -19.74
CA ALA A 70 6.31 9.17 -20.66
C ALA A 70 7.71 9.83 -20.65
N LEU A 71 8.69 9.14 -21.25
CA LEU A 71 9.95 9.76 -21.65
C LEU A 71 9.65 10.94 -22.61
N PRO A 72 10.41 12.06 -22.53
CA PRO A 72 10.21 13.21 -23.42
C PRO A 72 10.45 12.84 -24.89
N PRO A 73 9.89 13.61 -25.85
CA PRO A 73 10.08 13.34 -27.27
C PRO A 73 11.56 13.45 -27.61
N GLN A 74 12.14 12.34 -28.09
CA GLN A 74 13.47 12.32 -28.69
C GLN A 74 13.42 13.25 -29.91
N THR A 75 13.81 14.49 -29.69
CA THR A 75 13.90 15.52 -30.71
C THR A 75 15.15 15.22 -31.52
N GLY A 76 15.01 14.76 -32.77
CA GLY A 76 16.14 14.74 -33.71
C GLY A 76 16.09 13.69 -34.81
N GLY A 77 15.66 14.13 -36.00
CA GLY A 77 16.22 13.66 -37.28
C GLY A 77 15.58 12.41 -37.89
N CYS A 78 14.65 12.66 -38.82
CA CYS A 78 14.11 11.81 -39.89
C CYS A 78 14.00 10.29 -39.66
#